data_AF-A0A7U8DK10-F1
#
_entry.id   AF-A0A7U8DK10-F1
#
_cell.length_a   1.000
_cell.length_b   1.000
_cell.length_c   1.000
_cell.angle_alpha   90.00
_cell.angle_beta   90.00
_cell.angle_gamma   90.00
#
_symmetry.space_group_name_H-M   'P 1'
#
loop_
_entity.id
_entity.type
_entity.pdbx_description
1 polymer ?
#
loop_
_entity_poly.entity_id
_entity_poly.type
_entity_poly.pdbx_seq_one_letter_code
_entity_poly.pdbx_strand_id
1 'polypeptide(L)'
;MSTIIKESINASKVMRYVGKIPQKQLADKFWTSRSNVSHMLNGRRKMQKDVASTALTNIDSNLFKLALSHEFSELIPDVFAGQGVNQTPLSYLVMYEQEAGEFNASINEVMKFFVKPANQLTNGERVSARNNLKELIDVLGWGYNLLFYASDYLNIDAYKLMSEQDKIWKQKEWI
;
A
#
# COMPACT_ATOMS: atom_id res chain seq x y z
N MET A 1 14.20 -14.68 13.06
CA MET A 1 13.79 -14.18 11.73
C MET A 1 12.39 -13.62 11.87
N SER A 2 12.17 -12.31 11.72
CA SER A 2 10.80 -11.80 11.61
C SER A 2 10.26 -12.21 10.24
N THR A 3 9.14 -12.93 10.23
CA THR A 3 8.44 -13.20 8.98
C THR A 3 7.97 -11.86 8.42
N ILE A 4 8.42 -11.50 7.20
CA ILE A 4 8.05 -10.25 6.52
C ILE A 4 6.53 -10.20 6.27
N ILE A 5 5.93 -11.38 6.08
CA ILE A 5 4.49 -11.56 5.93
C ILE A 5 3.93 -12.14 7.23
N LYS A 6 2.97 -11.46 7.84
CA LYS A 6 2.34 -11.89 9.11
C LYS A 6 1.29 -12.99 8.84
N GLU A 7 1.12 -13.93 9.77
CA GLU A 7 0.03 -14.94 9.67
C GLU A 7 -1.32 -14.40 10.17
N SER A 8 -1.30 -13.38 11.03
CA SER A 8 -2.50 -12.71 11.51
C SER A 8 -2.23 -11.28 11.97
N ILE A 9 -3.23 -10.41 11.85
CA ILE A 9 -3.13 -8.97 12.14
C ILE A 9 -4.28 -8.47 13.01
N ASN A 10 -4.10 -7.31 13.66
CA ASN A 10 -5.20 -6.62 14.31
C ASN A 10 -5.94 -5.76 13.28
N ALA A 11 -7.09 -6.22 12.81
CA ALA A 11 -7.79 -5.58 11.70
C ALA A 11 -8.60 -4.33 12.10
N SER A 12 -8.68 -3.98 13.39
CA SER A 12 -9.59 -2.91 13.87
C SER A 12 -9.38 -1.59 13.13
N LYS A 13 -8.13 -1.22 12.82
CA LYS A 13 -7.79 -0.03 12.04
C LYS A 13 -8.23 -0.14 10.58
N VAL A 14 -7.97 -1.28 9.94
CA VAL A 14 -8.31 -1.54 8.53
C VAL A 14 -9.81 -1.55 8.31
N MET A 15 -10.58 -2.06 9.28
CA MET A 15 -12.03 -2.18 9.16
C MET A 15 -12.75 -0.83 8.98
N ARG A 16 -12.13 0.32 9.29
CA ARG A 16 -12.73 1.63 9.00
C ARG A 16 -12.98 1.86 7.51
N TYR A 17 -12.22 1.16 6.64
CA TYR A 17 -12.29 1.31 5.19
C TYR A 17 -13.31 0.38 4.52
N VAL A 18 -13.96 -0.54 5.25
CA VAL A 18 -15.03 -1.39 4.67
C VAL A 18 -16.29 -0.61 4.33
N GLY A 19 -16.38 0.66 4.74
CA GLY A 19 -17.54 1.51 4.52
C GLY A 19 -18.74 1.11 5.39
N LYS A 20 -19.94 1.43 4.92
CA LYS A 20 -21.21 1.22 5.66
C LYS A 20 -21.79 -0.19 5.47
N ILE A 21 -20.94 -1.21 5.31
CA ILE A 21 -21.40 -2.60 5.15
C ILE A 21 -21.85 -3.15 6.51
N PRO A 22 -23.10 -3.63 6.65
CA PRO A 22 -23.58 -4.23 7.89
C PRO A 22 -22.75 -5.46 8.30
N GLN A 23 -22.56 -5.69 9.60
CA GLN A 23 -21.78 -6.84 10.11
C GLN A 23 -22.25 -8.20 9.57
N LYS A 24 -23.56 -8.34 9.29
CA LYS A 24 -24.11 -9.54 8.64
C LYS A 24 -23.50 -9.75 7.25
N GLN A 25 -23.49 -8.72 6.42
CA GLN A 25 -22.94 -8.81 5.07
C GLN A 25 -21.42 -8.93 5.09
N LEU A 26 -20.73 -8.31 6.06
CA LEU A 26 -19.29 -8.52 6.28
C LEU A 26 -18.98 -9.97 6.63
N ALA A 27 -19.80 -10.61 7.47
CA ALA A 27 -19.64 -12.01 7.82
C ALA A 27 -19.75 -12.91 6.58
N ASP A 28 -20.71 -12.62 5.70
CA ASP A 28 -20.89 -13.32 4.43
C ASP A 28 -19.73 -13.04 3.46
N LYS A 29 -19.21 -11.81 3.38
CA LYS A 29 -18.06 -11.45 2.52
C LYS A 29 -16.73 -12.02 3.02
N PHE A 30 -16.56 -12.18 4.34
CA PHE A 30 -15.35 -12.73 4.96
C PHE A 30 -15.40 -14.24 5.21
N TRP A 31 -16.51 -14.90 4.86
CA TRP A 31 -16.76 -16.31 5.15
C TRP A 31 -16.52 -16.69 6.61
N THR A 32 -17.10 -15.91 7.52
CA THR A 32 -16.91 -16.07 8.96
C THR A 32 -18.20 -15.74 9.72
N SER A 33 -18.21 -15.94 11.05
CA SER A 33 -19.37 -15.59 11.87
C SER A 33 -19.44 -14.09 12.18
N ARG A 34 -20.66 -13.56 12.39
CA ARG A 34 -20.86 -12.16 12.83
C ARG A 34 -20.16 -11.84 14.14
N SER A 35 -20.12 -12.80 15.07
CA SER A 35 -19.37 -12.65 16.31
C SER A 35 -17.88 -12.46 16.03
N ASN A 36 -17.30 -13.21 15.09
CA ASN A 36 -15.90 -13.04 14.71
C ASN A 36 -15.66 -11.66 14.07
N VAL A 37 -16.55 -11.19 13.18
CA VAL A 37 -16.49 -9.83 12.62
C VAL A 37 -16.50 -8.77 13.73
N SER A 38 -17.43 -8.88 14.68
CA SER A 38 -17.50 -7.98 15.83
C SER A 38 -16.21 -8.01 16.68
N HIS A 39 -15.63 -9.19 16.90
CA HIS A 39 -14.36 -9.30 17.62
C HIS A 39 -13.19 -8.66 16.86
N MET A 40 -13.12 -8.79 15.54
CA MET A 40 -12.10 -8.13 14.71
C MET A 40 -12.26 -6.61 14.71
N LEU A 41 -13.49 -6.11 14.58
CA LEU A 41 -13.80 -4.67 14.63
C LEU A 41 -13.31 -4.03 15.94
N ASN A 42 -13.48 -4.74 17.06
CA ASN A 42 -13.10 -4.27 18.39
C ASN A 42 -11.66 -4.65 18.78
N GLY A 43 -10.87 -5.23 17.87
CA GLY A 43 -9.50 -5.67 18.14
C GLY A 43 -9.37 -6.80 19.17
N ARG A 44 -10.47 -7.48 19.51
CA ARG A 44 -10.51 -8.61 20.46
C ARG A 44 -10.00 -9.90 19.85
N ARG A 45 -10.08 -10.04 18.52
CA ARG A 45 -9.54 -11.18 17.78
C ARG A 45 -8.77 -10.71 16.55
N LYS A 46 -7.63 -11.34 16.30
CA LYS A 46 -6.83 -11.10 15.10
C LYS A 46 -7.49 -11.70 13.86
N MET A 47 -7.40 -10.99 12.74
CA MET A 47 -7.76 -11.51 11.43
C MET A 47 -6.65 -12.44 10.95
N GLN A 48 -7.02 -13.66 10.54
CA GLN A 48 -6.10 -14.65 9.98
C GLN A 48 -5.91 -14.40 8.48
N LYS A 49 -4.78 -14.85 7.93
CA LYS A 49 -4.41 -14.65 6.51
C LYS A 49 -5.44 -15.20 5.50
N ASP A 50 -6.09 -16.31 5.81
CA ASP A 50 -7.16 -16.92 5.00
C ASP A 50 -8.42 -16.03 4.93
N VAL A 51 -8.83 -15.49 6.08
CA VAL A 51 -9.94 -14.52 6.17
C VAL A 51 -9.58 -13.24 5.42
N ALA A 52 -8.34 -12.76 5.55
CA ALA A 52 -7.86 -11.58 4.85
C ALA A 52 -7.84 -11.78 3.32
N SER A 53 -7.38 -12.95 2.85
CA SER A 53 -7.37 -13.29 1.41
C SER A 53 -8.78 -13.30 0.82
N THR A 54 -9.74 -13.85 1.58
CA THR A 54 -11.16 -13.83 1.22
C THR A 54 -11.70 -12.40 1.19
N ALA A 55 -11.35 -11.59 2.19
CA ALA A 55 -11.77 -10.18 2.28
C ALA A 55 -11.24 -9.33 1.12
N LEU A 56 -9.99 -9.51 0.70
CA LEU A 56 -9.39 -8.79 -0.44
C LEU A 56 -10.13 -9.03 -1.76
N THR A 57 -10.75 -10.21 -1.90
CA THR A 57 -11.51 -10.58 -3.10
C THR A 57 -12.95 -10.06 -3.06
N ASN A 58 -13.57 -10.04 -1.88
CA ASN A 58 -15.01 -9.81 -1.72
C ASN A 58 -15.39 -8.40 -1.27
N ILE A 59 -14.42 -7.54 -0.92
CA ILE A 59 -14.64 -6.13 -0.56
C ILE A 59 -14.21 -5.24 -1.71
N ASP A 60 -15.11 -4.34 -2.11
CA ASP A 60 -14.92 -3.48 -3.27
C ASP A 60 -14.03 -2.26 -2.97
N SER A 61 -13.96 -1.80 -1.71
CA SER A 61 -13.14 -0.63 -1.36
C SER A 61 -11.66 -0.86 -1.61
N ASN A 62 -11.07 -0.02 -2.44
CA ASN A 62 -9.64 -0.07 -2.74
C ASN A 62 -8.81 0.35 -1.52
N LEU A 63 -9.27 1.35 -0.76
CA LEU A 63 -8.59 1.78 0.46
C LEU A 63 -8.53 0.66 1.51
N PHE A 64 -9.59 -0.16 1.61
CA PHE A 64 -9.56 -1.35 2.45
C PHE A 64 -8.51 -2.35 1.99
N LYS A 65 -8.41 -2.61 0.68
CA LYS A 65 -7.42 -3.53 0.12
C LYS A 65 -5.99 -3.06 0.39
N LEU A 66 -5.70 -1.77 0.23
CA LEU A 66 -4.39 -1.18 0.52
C LEU A 66 -4.02 -1.32 2.02
N ALA A 67 -4.91 -0.85 2.90
CA ALA A 67 -4.68 -0.93 4.36
C ALA A 67 -4.53 -2.37 4.86
N LEU A 68 -5.34 -3.29 4.34
CA LEU A 68 -5.25 -4.71 4.71
C LEU A 68 -3.91 -5.31 4.27
N SER A 69 -3.46 -4.97 3.06
CA SER A 69 -2.19 -5.47 2.52
C SER A 69 -0.99 -4.93 3.30
N HIS A 70 -1.01 -3.65 3.70
CA HIS A 70 0.01 -3.05 4.56
C HIS A 70 0.15 -3.76 5.91
N GLU A 71 -0.96 -4.06 6.58
CA GLU A 71 -0.92 -4.74 7.89
C GLU A 71 -0.23 -6.10 7.80
N PHE A 72 -0.43 -6.83 6.69
CA PHE A 72 0.20 -8.13 6.44
C PHE A 72 1.65 -8.03 5.94
N SER A 73 2.04 -6.93 5.29
CA SER A 73 3.38 -6.70 4.74
C SER A 73 3.74 -5.21 4.76
N GLU A 74 4.72 -4.86 5.59
CA GLU A 74 5.23 -3.47 5.74
C GLU A 74 5.98 -2.96 4.50
N LEU A 75 6.15 -3.78 3.47
CA LEU A 75 6.69 -3.38 2.16
C LEU A 75 5.67 -2.61 1.31
N ILE A 76 4.38 -2.68 1.64
CA ILE A 76 3.31 -1.93 1.00
C ILE A 76 3.02 -0.71 1.88
N PRO A 77 2.91 0.51 1.36
CA PRO A 77 2.58 1.68 2.17
C PRO A 77 1.16 1.60 2.74
N ASP A 78 0.95 2.19 3.92
CA ASP A 78 -0.39 2.36 4.48
C ASP A 78 -1.19 3.43 3.72
N VAL A 79 -2.49 3.48 3.97
CA VAL A 79 -3.36 4.55 3.49
C VAL A 79 -2.99 5.87 4.19
N PHE A 80 -2.61 6.87 3.40
CA PHE A 80 -2.22 8.21 3.84
C PHE A 80 -3.44 9.03 4.26
N ALA A 81 -4.05 8.69 5.39
CA ALA A 81 -5.24 9.37 5.94
C ALA A 81 -4.94 10.17 7.22
N GLY A 82 -3.70 10.64 7.38
CA GLY A 82 -3.26 11.44 8.53
C GLY A 82 -3.78 12.88 8.49
N GLN A 83 -3.61 13.62 9.59
CA GLN A 83 -4.05 15.03 9.70
C GLN A 83 -3.37 15.96 8.69
N GLY A 84 -2.17 15.61 8.21
CA GLY A 84 -1.45 16.35 7.18
C GLY A 84 -1.92 16.09 5.74
N VAL A 85 -2.91 15.21 5.54
CA VAL A 85 -3.36 14.82 4.20
C VAL A 85 -4.78 15.32 3.97
N ASN A 86 -4.94 16.17 2.95
CA ASN A 86 -6.26 16.54 2.47
C ASN A 86 -6.81 15.39 1.60
N GLN A 87 -7.97 14.85 1.96
CA GLN A 87 -8.52 13.63 1.36
C GLN A 87 -9.33 13.92 0.10
N THR A 88 -8.76 14.67 -0.85
CA THR A 88 -9.36 14.90 -2.18
C THR A 88 -8.50 14.26 -3.27
N PRO A 89 -9.08 13.78 -4.39
CA PRO A 89 -8.28 13.19 -5.47
C PRO A 89 -7.18 14.12 -6.00
N LEU A 90 -7.47 15.41 -6.08
CA LEU A 90 -6.49 16.42 -6.52
C LEU A 90 -5.32 16.54 -5.54
N SER A 91 -5.58 16.44 -4.22
CA SER A 91 -4.52 16.51 -3.22
C SER A 91 -3.54 15.35 -3.34
N TYR A 92 -4.01 14.11 -3.57
CA TYR A 92 -3.12 12.98 -3.82
C TYR A 92 -2.28 13.16 -5.08
N LEU A 93 -2.86 13.72 -6.15
CA LEU A 93 -2.13 13.99 -7.38
C LEU A 93 -1.06 15.06 -7.18
N VAL A 94 -1.40 16.18 -6.53
CA VAL A 94 -0.46 17.28 -6.26
C VAL A 94 0.69 16.80 -5.38
N MET A 95 0.40 16.02 -4.33
CA MET A 95 1.44 15.47 -3.47
C MET A 95 2.34 14.48 -4.23
N TYR A 96 1.77 13.59 -5.04
CA TYR A 96 2.58 12.71 -5.89
C TYR A 96 3.50 13.49 -6.83
N GLU A 97 2.97 14.51 -7.52
CA GLU A 97 3.77 15.35 -8.43
C GLU A 97 4.89 16.10 -7.71
N GLN A 98 4.62 16.61 -6.51
CA GLN A 98 5.63 17.28 -5.70
C GLN A 98 6.78 16.32 -5.35
N GLU A 99 6.46 15.17 -4.78
CA GLU A 99 7.44 14.17 -4.32
C GLU A 99 8.21 13.59 -5.51
N ALA A 100 7.54 13.37 -6.64
CA ALA A 100 8.19 12.96 -7.87
C ALA A 100 9.16 14.03 -8.39
N GLY A 101 8.81 15.32 -8.25
CA GLY A 101 9.68 16.44 -8.54
C GLY A 101 10.93 16.47 -7.65
N GLU A 102 10.75 16.26 -6.35
CA GLU A 102 11.84 16.21 -5.36
C GLU A 102 12.80 15.04 -5.66
N PHE A 103 12.27 13.85 -5.94
CA PHE A 103 13.08 12.70 -6.35
C PHE A 103 13.77 12.91 -7.71
N ASN A 104 13.10 13.51 -8.70
CA ASN A 104 13.72 13.81 -9.99
C ASN A 104 14.86 14.81 -9.87
N ALA A 105 14.76 15.79 -8.96
CA ALA A 105 15.86 16.69 -8.68
C ALA A 105 17.06 15.95 -8.05
N SER A 106 16.78 14.91 -7.26
CA SER A 106 17.79 14.13 -6.53
C SER A 106 18.38 12.97 -7.35
N ILE A 107 17.73 12.55 -8.43
CA ILE A 107 18.13 11.40 -9.27
C ILE A 107 19.54 11.54 -9.87
N ASN A 108 19.96 12.77 -10.18
CA ASN A 108 21.30 13.04 -10.68
C ASN A 108 22.39 12.73 -9.65
N GLU A 109 22.10 12.85 -8.35
CA GLU A 109 23.01 12.42 -7.28
C GLU A 109 23.02 10.91 -7.15
N VAL A 110 21.85 10.28 -7.23
CA VAL A 110 21.69 8.82 -7.22
C VAL A 110 22.49 8.14 -8.32
N MET A 111 22.41 8.65 -9.55
CA MET A 111 23.15 8.11 -10.69
C MET A 111 24.67 8.11 -10.47
N LYS A 112 25.21 9.11 -9.76
CA LYS A 112 26.66 9.17 -9.44
C LYS A 112 27.13 8.04 -8.54
N PHE A 113 26.24 7.46 -7.73
CA PHE A 113 26.57 6.31 -6.89
C PHE A 113 26.49 5.00 -7.67
N PHE A 114 25.51 4.86 -8.57
CA PHE A 114 25.30 3.63 -9.33
C PHE A 114 26.34 3.38 -10.43
N VAL A 115 27.12 4.38 -10.83
CA VAL A 115 28.27 4.16 -11.74
C VAL A 115 29.47 3.51 -11.07
N LYS A 116 29.50 3.44 -9.72
CA LYS A 116 30.59 2.81 -8.96
C LYS A 116 30.15 1.42 -8.47
N PRO A 117 31.07 0.43 -8.47
CA PRO A 117 30.86 -0.81 -7.74
C PRO A 117 30.53 -0.55 -6.27
N ALA A 118 29.54 -1.27 -5.72
CA ALA A 118 29.04 -1.03 -4.37
C ALA A 118 30.12 -1.13 -3.28
N ASN A 119 31.18 -1.94 -3.47
CA ASN A 119 32.30 -2.07 -2.54
C ASN A 119 33.27 -0.86 -2.55
N GLN A 120 33.15 0.05 -3.53
CA GLN A 120 33.98 1.26 -3.66
C GLN A 120 33.29 2.52 -3.13
N LEU A 121 32.03 2.43 -2.69
CA LEU A 121 31.31 3.57 -2.11
C LEU A 121 31.83 3.89 -0.70
N THR A 122 32.16 5.16 -0.50
CA THR A 122 32.49 5.72 0.81
C THR A 122 31.27 5.72 1.74
N ASN A 123 31.49 5.84 3.04
CA ASN A 123 30.40 5.93 4.02
C ASN A 123 29.47 7.12 3.76
N GLY A 124 30.03 8.27 3.35
CA GLY A 124 29.23 9.46 3.01
C GLY A 124 28.32 9.21 1.79
N GLU A 125 28.86 8.59 0.74
CA GLU A 125 28.08 8.23 -0.45
C GLU A 125 26.98 7.21 -0.13
N ARG A 126 27.25 6.24 0.76
CA ARG A 126 26.21 5.29 1.22
C ARG A 126 25.08 5.99 1.98
N VAL A 127 25.39 6.95 2.84
CA VAL A 127 24.39 7.73 3.58
C VAL A 127 23.56 8.58 2.62
N SER A 128 24.21 9.25 1.67
CA SER A 128 23.51 10.04 0.64
C SER A 128 22.62 9.15 -0.24
N ALA A 129 23.12 8.02 -0.73
CA ALA A 129 22.33 7.06 -1.50
C ALA A 129 21.12 6.56 -0.70
N ARG A 130 21.29 6.25 0.60
CA ARG A 130 20.18 5.85 1.47
C ARG A 130 19.13 6.94 1.61
N ASN A 131 19.53 8.20 1.76
CA ASN A 131 18.58 9.30 1.88
C ASN A 131 17.79 9.48 0.57
N ASN A 132 18.46 9.44 -0.57
CA ASN A 132 17.78 9.48 -1.86
C ASN A 132 16.82 8.30 -2.10
N LEU A 133 17.16 7.10 -1.60
CA LEU A 133 16.24 5.96 -1.65
C LEU A 133 14.99 6.17 -0.78
N LYS A 134 15.04 7.02 0.25
CA LYS A 134 13.84 7.40 1.01
C LYS A 134 12.91 8.29 0.17
N GLU A 135 13.47 9.24 -0.57
CA GLU A 135 12.68 10.05 -1.51
C GLU A 135 11.94 9.16 -2.52
N LEU A 136 12.61 8.11 -3.04
CA LEU A 136 11.94 7.12 -3.88
C LEU A 136 10.83 6.36 -3.14
N ILE A 137 11.02 6.04 -1.86
CA ILE A 137 9.98 5.42 -1.04
C ILE A 137 8.78 6.37 -0.86
N ASP A 138 9.01 7.66 -0.69
CA ASP A 138 7.95 8.66 -0.55
C ASP A 138 7.15 8.80 -1.86
N VAL A 139 7.84 8.84 -3.02
CA VAL A 139 7.19 8.79 -4.35
C VAL A 139 6.34 7.54 -4.54
N LEU A 140 6.87 6.36 -4.18
CA LEU A 140 6.13 5.10 -4.28
C LEU A 140 4.95 5.09 -3.30
N GLY A 141 5.12 5.62 -2.10
CA GLY A 141 4.09 5.77 -1.08
C GLY A 141 2.91 6.59 -1.58
N TRP A 142 3.19 7.77 -2.13
CA TRP A 142 2.20 8.64 -2.75
C TRP A 142 1.63 8.06 -4.04
N GLY A 143 2.43 7.37 -4.85
CA GLY A 143 1.97 6.71 -6.06
C GLY A 143 0.95 5.60 -5.80
N TYR A 144 1.20 4.75 -4.80
CA TYR A 144 0.21 3.75 -4.33
C TYR A 144 -1.05 4.43 -3.80
N ASN A 145 -0.88 5.44 -2.94
CA ASN A 145 -2.02 6.13 -2.37
C ASN A 145 -2.87 6.83 -3.44
N LEU A 146 -2.25 7.49 -4.42
CA LEU A 146 -2.92 8.08 -5.58
C LEU A 146 -3.67 7.01 -6.39
N LEU A 147 -3.02 5.90 -6.73
CA LEU A 147 -3.65 4.80 -7.47
C LEU A 147 -4.90 4.29 -6.76
N PHE A 148 -4.79 3.95 -5.48
CA PHE A 148 -5.89 3.35 -4.73
C PHE A 148 -7.00 4.36 -4.43
N TYR A 149 -6.68 5.63 -4.11
CA TYR A 149 -7.69 6.67 -3.92
C TYR A 149 -8.41 7.02 -5.23
N ALA A 150 -7.69 7.20 -6.34
CA ALA A 150 -8.30 7.48 -7.63
C ALA A 150 -9.18 6.31 -8.08
N SER A 151 -8.72 5.07 -7.87
CA SER A 151 -9.51 3.87 -8.18
C SER A 151 -10.79 3.79 -7.34
N ASP A 152 -10.71 4.09 -6.03
CA ASP A 152 -11.89 4.15 -5.14
C ASP A 152 -12.88 5.25 -5.61
N TYR A 153 -12.38 6.44 -5.94
CA TYR A 153 -13.18 7.56 -6.45
C TYR A 153 -13.86 7.26 -7.79
N LEU A 154 -13.17 6.56 -8.70
CA LEU A 154 -13.65 6.21 -10.04
C LEU A 154 -14.41 4.87 -10.09
N ASN A 155 -14.55 4.17 -8.96
CA ASN A 155 -15.14 2.83 -8.88
C ASN A 155 -14.46 1.82 -9.83
N ILE A 156 -13.13 1.85 -9.87
CA ILE A 156 -12.27 0.91 -10.61
C ILE A 156 -11.63 -0.04 -9.61
N ASP A 157 -11.57 -1.33 -9.90
CA ASP A 157 -10.84 -2.28 -9.04
C ASP A 157 -9.33 -2.17 -9.29
N ALA A 158 -8.60 -1.59 -8.33
CA ALA A 158 -7.16 -1.40 -8.41
C ALA A 158 -6.39 -2.73 -8.53
N TYR A 159 -6.86 -3.79 -7.85
CA TYR A 159 -6.20 -5.10 -7.94
C TYR A 159 -6.32 -5.68 -9.34
N LYS A 160 -7.50 -5.56 -9.95
CA LYS A 160 -7.72 -5.98 -11.34
C LYS A 160 -6.85 -5.18 -12.30
N LEU A 161 -6.78 -3.85 -12.13
CA LEU A 161 -5.94 -2.98 -12.95
C LEU A 161 -4.45 -3.36 -12.84
N MET A 162 -3.95 -3.62 -11.63
CA MET A 162 -2.58 -4.10 -11.41
C MET A 162 -2.32 -5.47 -12.06
N SER A 163 -3.30 -6.39 -12.00
CA SER A 163 -3.18 -7.70 -12.65
C SER A 163 -3.17 -7.61 -14.19
N GLU A 164 -3.91 -6.66 -14.77
CA GLU A 164 -3.85 -6.37 -16.20
C GLU A 164 -2.47 -5.80 -16.58
N GLN A 165 -1.93 -4.91 -15.75
CA GLN A 165 -0.60 -4.34 -15.97
C GLN A 165 0.54 -5.35 -15.81
N ASP A 166 0.43 -6.31 -14.90
CA ASP A 166 1.38 -7.43 -14.74
C ASP A 166 1.52 -8.26 -16.03
N LYS A 167 0.40 -8.52 -16.73
CA LYS A 167 0.42 -9.21 -18.04
C LYS A 167 1.19 -8.40 -19.09
N ILE A 168 1.02 -7.07 -19.09
CA ILE A 168 1.74 -6.18 -20.01
C ILE A 168 3.24 -6.18 -19.68
N TRP A 169 3.62 -6.15 -18.40
CA TRP A 169 5.04 -6.19 -18.01
C TRP A 169 5.73 -7.49 -18.44
N LYS A 170 5.04 -8.63 -18.32
CA LYS A 170 5.54 -9.92 -18.85
C LYS A 170 5.73 -9.90 -20.36
N GLN A 171 4.79 -9.31 -21.10
CA GLN A 171 4.91 -9.16 -22.55
C GLN A 171 6.08 -8.26 -22.96
N LYS A 172 6.45 -7.30 -22.12
CA LYS A 172 7.60 -6.41 -22.31
C LYS A 172 8.91 -6.98 -21.78
N GLU A 173 8.90 -8.18 -21.20
CA GLU A 173 10.06 -8.82 -20.56
C GLU A 173 10.69 -7.95 -19.44
N TRP A 174 9.87 -7.12 -18.79
CA TRP A 174 10.30 -6.37 -17.60
C TRP A 174 10.31 -7.25 -16.35
N ILE A 175 9.50 -8.32 -16.37
CA ILE A 175 9.39 -9.38 -15.36
C ILE A 175 9.15 -10.73 -16.04
#